data_AF-A0A349BRJ2-F1
#
_entry.id   AF-A0A349BRJ2-F1
#
_cell.length_a   1.000
_cell.length_b   1.000
_cell.length_c   1.000
_cell.angle_alpha   90.00
_cell.angle_beta   90.00
_cell.angle_gamma   90.00
#
_symmetry.space_group_name_H-M   'P 1'
#
loop_
_entity.id
_entity.type
_entity.pdbx_description
1 polymer ?
#
loop_
_entity_poly.entity_id
_entity_poly.type
_entity_poly.pdbx_seq_one_letter_code
_entity_poly.pdbx_strand_id
1 'polypeptide(L)'
;MKRIWFLSFVIFIACQKEEDRCGTLIQKVNEGTIYTFVIQTDLNIRGYGDQNLPSIPDDGIRQGQVSKEDYEAFQLGDTYCADY
;
A
#
# COMPACT_ATOMS: atom_id res chain seq x y z
N MET A 1 43.53 -17.05 27.94
CA MET A 1 42.98 -17.20 26.57
C MET A 1 42.01 -18.39 26.63
N LYS A 2 40.73 -18.36 26.27
CA LYS A 2 39.89 -17.47 25.46
C LYS A 2 38.51 -17.37 26.14
N ARG A 3 37.93 -16.16 26.19
CA ARG A 3 36.54 -15.92 26.60
C ARG A 3 35.63 -16.45 25.49
N ILE A 4 34.77 -17.41 25.79
CA ILE A 4 33.72 -17.86 24.88
C ILE A 4 32.58 -16.86 25.03
N TRP A 5 32.32 -16.13 23.96
CA TRP A 5 31.25 -15.14 23.87
C TRP A 5 30.35 -15.58 22.71
N PHE A 6 29.04 -15.46 22.93
CA PHE A 6 27.94 -15.34 21.95
C PHE A 6 27.40 -16.68 21.40
N LEU A 7 26.10 -16.85 21.16
CA LEU A 7 25.08 -15.88 20.74
C LEU A 7 23.72 -16.15 21.42
N SER A 8 23.06 -15.07 21.85
CA SER A 8 21.60 -15.02 22.03
C SER A 8 20.95 -15.03 20.64
N PHE A 9 20.18 -16.06 20.34
CA PHE A 9 19.43 -16.20 19.10
C PHE A 9 18.10 -15.44 19.26
N VAL A 10 18.11 -14.14 18.98
CA VAL A 10 16.88 -13.33 18.89
C VAL A 10 16.22 -13.70 17.56
N ILE A 11 15.15 -14.48 17.64
CA ILE A 11 14.31 -14.83 16.49
C ILE A 11 13.58 -13.55 16.08
N PHE A 12 14.04 -12.94 14.99
CA PHE A 12 13.31 -11.88 14.31
C PHE A 12 12.04 -12.51 13.72
N ILE A 13 10.89 -12.22 14.32
CA ILE A 13 9.59 -12.48 13.73
C ILE A 13 9.49 -11.54 12.52
N ALA A 14 9.91 -12.03 11.35
CA ALA A 14 9.65 -11.36 10.09
C ALA A 14 8.15 -11.45 9.82
N CYS A 15 7.42 -10.42 10.21
CA CYS A 15 6.07 -10.19 9.72
C CYS A 15 6.20 -9.93 8.21
N GLN A 16 6.05 -10.97 7.38
CA GLN A 16 5.94 -10.77 5.95
C GLN A 16 4.55 -10.20 5.72
N LYS A 17 4.47 -8.86 5.60
CA LYS A 17 3.27 -8.22 5.06
C LYS A 17 3.00 -8.85 3.70
N GLU A 18 1.80 -9.37 3.49
CA GLU A 18 1.38 -9.86 2.18
C GLU A 18 1.56 -8.73 1.15
N GLU A 19 2.55 -8.88 0.27
CA GLU A 19 2.89 -7.89 -0.77
C GLU A 19 1.78 -7.76 -1.84
N ASP A 20 0.81 -8.69 -1.83
CA ASP A 20 -0.30 -8.76 -2.78
C ASP A 20 -1.29 -7.59 -2.69
N ARG A 21 -1.07 -6.64 -1.76
CA ARG A 21 -1.94 -5.47 -1.54
C ARG A 21 -1.23 -4.14 -1.73
N CYS A 22 -0.03 -4.17 -2.31
CA CYS A 22 0.70 -2.98 -2.71
C CYS A 22 0.21 -2.49 -4.09
N GLY A 23 0.18 -1.17 -4.27
CA GLY A 23 -0.10 -0.58 -5.57
C GLY A 23 0.47 0.82 -5.70
N THR A 24 0.25 1.43 -6.86
CA THR A 24 0.73 2.79 -7.16
C THR A 24 -0.26 3.82 -6.64
N LEU A 25 0.20 4.77 -5.82
CA LEU A 25 -0.61 5.88 -5.36
C LEU A 25 -0.94 6.82 -6.52
N ILE A 26 -2.18 6.81 -7.00
CA ILE A 26 -2.61 7.61 -8.17
C ILE A 26 -3.35 8.88 -7.78
N GLN A 27 -3.89 8.95 -6.56
CA GLN A 27 -4.57 10.14 -6.06
C GLN A 27 -4.53 10.24 -4.54
N LYS A 28 -4.52 11.48 -4.06
CA LYS A 28 -4.59 11.87 -2.66
C LYS A 28 -5.80 12.79 -2.44
N VAL A 29 -6.68 12.45 -1.52
CA VAL A 29 -7.87 13.25 -1.17
C VAL A 29 -7.77 13.72 0.27
N ASN A 30 -8.08 15.00 0.50
CA ASN A 30 -8.11 15.61 1.84
C ASN A 30 -9.47 16.29 2.05
N GLU A 31 -10.23 15.78 3.01
CA GLU A 31 -11.52 16.33 3.44
C GLU A 31 -11.43 16.81 4.90
N GLY A 32 -10.51 17.76 5.13
CA GLY A 32 -10.29 18.40 6.42
C GLY A 32 -9.44 17.56 7.37
N THR A 33 -10.06 16.59 8.05
CA THR A 33 -9.38 15.69 9.00
C THR A 33 -9.22 14.26 8.49
N ILE A 34 -9.84 13.97 7.34
CA ILE A 34 -9.79 12.67 6.69
C ILE A 34 -8.82 12.76 5.51
N TYR A 35 -7.85 11.85 5.50
CA TYR A 35 -6.85 11.71 4.46
C TYR A 35 -7.03 10.37 3.78
N THR A 36 -7.23 10.36 2.46
CA THR A 36 -7.52 9.14 1.71
C THR A 36 -6.53 8.98 0.56
N PHE A 37 -6.00 7.78 0.40
CA PHE A 37 -5.22 7.34 -0.74
C PHE A 37 -6.08 6.55 -1.71
N VAL A 38 -5.86 6.78 -3.01
CA VAL A 38 -6.39 5.95 -4.10
C VAL A 38 -5.21 5.26 -4.75
N ILE A 39 -5.22 3.94 -4.72
CA ILE A 39 -4.09 3.08 -5.05
C ILE A 39 -4.49 2.19 -6.22
N GLN A 40 -3.67 2.16 -7.27
CA GLN A 40 -3.84 1.25 -8.39
C GLN A 40 -3.01 -0.03 -8.18
N THR A 41 -3.66 -1.18 -8.05
CA THR A 41 -3.03 -2.49 -7.83
C THR A 41 -2.81 -3.29 -9.12
N ASP A 42 -3.58 -3.02 -10.18
CA ASP A 42 -3.45 -3.75 -11.45
C ASP A 42 -2.62 -2.97 -12.48
N LEU A 43 -1.64 -3.66 -13.07
CA LEU A 43 -0.74 -3.12 -14.10
C LEU A 43 -1.38 -3.00 -15.50
N ASN A 44 -2.63 -3.42 -15.68
CA ASN A 44 -3.24 -3.67 -17.01
C ASN A 44 -4.49 -2.84 -17.36
N ILE A 45 -4.75 -1.72 -16.68
CA ILE A 45 -5.93 -0.90 -17.00
C ILE A 45 -5.63 0.07 -18.15
N ARG A 46 -5.99 -0.34 -19.37
CA ARG A 46 -6.18 0.58 -20.49
C ARG A 46 -7.50 1.33 -20.28
N GLY A 47 -7.42 2.60 -19.87
CA GLY A 47 -8.49 3.57 -20.08
C GLY A 47 -9.48 3.73 -18.92
N TYR A 48 -9.34 4.83 -18.21
CA TYR A 48 -10.41 5.43 -17.41
C TYR A 48 -11.55 5.85 -18.38
N GLY A 49 -12.74 5.22 -18.32
CA GLY A 49 -13.96 5.76 -18.95
C GLY A 49 -14.78 4.93 -19.97
N ASP A 50 -14.74 3.59 -19.97
CA ASP A 50 -15.66 2.79 -20.80
C ASP A 50 -16.89 2.30 -20.00
N GLN A 51 -18.10 2.60 -20.49
CA GLN A 51 -19.38 2.42 -19.76
C GLN A 51 -20.04 1.05 -19.99
N ASN A 52 -19.42 0.13 -20.73
CA ASN A 52 -20.02 -1.16 -21.12
C ASN A 52 -19.25 -2.39 -20.62
N LEU A 53 -18.79 -2.39 -19.36
CA LEU A 53 -18.18 -3.58 -18.75
C LEU A 53 -19.19 -4.35 -17.87
N PRO A 54 -19.35 -5.67 -18.06
CA PRO A 54 -20.26 -6.49 -17.27
C PRO A 54 -19.69 -6.69 -15.85
N SER A 55 -20.54 -6.52 -14.82
CA SER A 55 -20.33 -6.88 -13.40
C SER A 55 -18.91 -6.59 -12.86
N ILE A 56 -18.74 -5.40 -12.27
CA ILE A 56 -17.46 -4.79 -11.84
C ILE A 56 -16.47 -5.84 -11.27
N PRO A 57 -15.39 -6.18 -12.01
CA PRO A 57 -14.29 -6.99 -11.51
C PRO A 57 -13.46 -6.16 -10.53
N ASP A 58 -12.75 -6.78 -9.57
CA ASP A 58 -11.78 -6.12 -8.66
C ASP A 58 -10.93 -5.14 -9.48
N ASP A 59 -11.28 -3.86 -9.42
CA ASP A 59 -11.11 -2.90 -10.52
C ASP A 59 -9.71 -2.29 -10.54
N GLY A 60 -8.76 -3.01 -9.94
CA GLY A 60 -7.37 -2.62 -9.82
C GLY A 60 -7.18 -1.27 -9.14
N ILE A 61 -8.21 -0.70 -8.51
CA ILE A 61 -8.20 0.57 -7.80
C ILE A 61 -8.80 0.36 -6.42
N ARG A 62 -8.05 0.75 -5.40
CA ARG A 62 -8.43 0.63 -3.99
C ARG A 62 -8.36 1.98 -3.32
N GLN A 63 -9.20 2.20 -2.32
CA GLN A 63 -9.18 3.43 -1.51
C GLN A 63 -9.00 3.08 -0.05
N GLY A 64 -8.22 3.87 0.66
CA GLY A 64 -7.96 3.67 2.09
C GLY A 64 -7.71 4.99 2.79
N GLN A 65 -8.31 5.15 3.97
CA GLN A 65 -7.94 6.24 4.86
C GLN A 65 -6.55 6.00 5.41
N VAL A 66 -5.75 7.05 5.50
CA VAL A 66 -4.37 7.02 5.98
C VAL A 66 -4.17 8.06 7.07
N SER A 67 -3.07 7.91 7.81
CA SER A 67 -2.65 8.92 8.77
C SER A 67 -2.26 10.22 8.04
N LYS A 68 -2.22 11.35 8.76
CA LYS A 68 -1.72 12.60 8.20
C LYS A 68 -0.25 12.47 7.83
N GLU A 69 0.50 11.75 8.67
CA GLU A 69 1.92 11.48 8.51
C GLU A 69 2.20 10.73 7.20
N ASP A 70 1.46 9.65 6.93
CA ASP A 70 1.56 8.92 5.65
C ASP A 70 1.11 9.81 4.49
N TYR A 71 0.01 10.55 4.67
CA TYR A 71 -0.47 11.47 3.64
C TYR A 71 0.59 12.51 3.26
N GLU A 72 1.38 13.01 4.20
CA GLU A 72 2.44 13.99 3.90
C GLU A 72 3.73 13.34 3.39
N ALA A 73 4.02 12.09 3.79
CA ALA A 73 5.23 11.38 3.42
C ALA A 73 5.22 10.83 1.97
N PHE A 74 4.08 10.36 1.48
CA PHE A 74 3.99 9.70 0.17
C PHE A 74 3.57 10.65 -0.96
N GLN A 75 4.10 10.41 -2.15
CA GLN A 75 3.88 11.15 -3.38
C GLN A 75 3.08 10.33 -4.41
N LEU A 76 2.42 11.02 -5.34
CA LEU A 76 1.75 10.34 -6.45
C LEU A 76 2.79 9.58 -7.28
N GLY A 77 2.52 8.33 -7.58
CA GLY A 77 3.44 7.40 -8.23
C GLY A 77 4.21 6.50 -7.26
N ASP A 78 4.23 6.80 -5.96
CA ASP A 78 4.86 5.93 -4.97
C ASP A 78 4.09 4.63 -4.81
N THR A 79 4.81 3.55 -4.49
CA THR A 79 4.18 2.31 -4.08
C THR A 79 3.71 2.44 -2.63
N TYR A 80 2.42 2.19 -2.40
CA TYR A 80 1.84 2.13 -1.07
C TYR A 80 1.16 0.78 -0.85
N CYS A 81 1.46 0.16 0.30
CA CYS A 81 0.90 -1.11 0.73
C CYS A 81 -0.04 -0.85 1.90
N ALA A 82 -1.34 -1.01 1.67
CA ALA A 82 -2.32 -0.81 2.71
C ALA A 82 -2.44 -2.07 3.59
N ASP A 83 -2.28 -1.89 4.89
CA ASP A 83 -2.62 -2.89 5.90
C ASP A 83 -4.13 -2.79 6.16
N TYR A 84 -4.98 -3.48 5.40
CA TYR A 84 -6.40 -3.62 5.78
C TYR A 84 -6.59 -4.76 6.78
#